data_AF-A0A923TH76-F1
#
_entry.id   AF-A0A923TH76-F1
#
_cell.length_a   1.000
_cell.length_b   1.000
_cell.length_c   1.000
_cell.angle_alpha   90.00
_cell.angle_beta   90.00
_cell.angle_gamma   90.00
#
_symmetry.space_group_name_H-M   'P 1'
#
loop_
_entity.id
_entity.type
_entity.pdbx_description
1 polymer ?
#
loop_
_entity_poly.entity_id
_entity_poly.type
_entity_poly.pdbx_seq_one_letter_code
_entity_poly.pdbx_strand_id
1 'polypeptide(L)'
;MTNKIILFASLVILASACAPKNLESIQQASSETTAAVGCTNFEAQTYSAIEKFLVEQNEIPSSEELKHQLKVSLKSLKATQENLTEANVNALSYKVGDLFDTLLIETAQKENVKDANEMLALISALELGDQTTEVRASLQARLKANFESVSAQAQEMQVSCQNPVDNAPQAMDPHLEATALPLAVYGARFAMATAYQTCEALDEPAMTAATPDVQGIKITGKHSDGVGNKRVVGSLSSVLKTHPYYKNVNSYGASCLNPRTSPLIYDYGGKPYSTTSSSSTLNFFKNHGSGTAALGIDCSGYVFTALATAGLRMAPNKNNKAISVHGVSATMFIEPQKNGLSCMEKITVTPKEQLRAGDVVAVRGHILIIDSVGSDPFGLDDIKSLSACSKVSYKNFDFVVSQSSPSKEGIGINRFEAKDYLPDSEKMRDALTKYATYACQARYGVKNITPSLGTASIVRHKLTSECMGTRVALEQESCVAGCSQLKK
;
A
#
# COMPACT_ATOMS: atom_id res chain seq x y z
N MET A 1 -31.79 42.04 65.70
CA MET A 1 -31.78 42.30 64.24
C MET A 1 -30.70 41.42 63.64
N THR A 2 -31.11 40.32 63.03
CA THR A 2 -30.24 39.19 62.68
C THR A 2 -30.27 39.07 61.16
N ASN A 3 -29.23 39.58 60.48
CA ASN A 3 -29.12 39.52 59.03
C ASN A 3 -28.54 38.16 58.61
N LYS A 4 -29.37 37.33 57.98
CA LYS A 4 -28.97 36.12 57.28
C LYS A 4 -28.57 36.48 55.85
N ILE A 5 -27.29 36.33 55.52
CA ILE A 5 -26.79 36.36 54.14
C ILE A 5 -27.04 34.98 53.53
N ILE A 6 -27.90 34.93 52.51
CA ILE A 6 -28.19 33.72 51.74
C ILE A 6 -27.12 33.61 50.64
N LEU A 7 -26.27 32.58 50.75
CA LEU A 7 -25.31 32.19 49.73
C LEU A 7 -26.04 31.33 48.68
N PHE A 8 -26.38 31.89 47.53
CA PHE A 8 -26.85 31.12 46.37
C PHE A 8 -25.62 30.60 45.60
N ALA A 9 -25.25 29.35 45.85
CA ALA A 9 -24.30 28.62 45.01
C ALA A 9 -25.04 28.16 43.75
N SER A 10 -24.83 28.86 42.64
CA SER A 10 -25.26 28.43 41.30
C SER A 10 -24.44 27.21 40.87
N LEU A 11 -24.96 26.02 41.15
CA LEU A 11 -24.49 24.76 40.59
C LEU A 11 -24.90 24.71 39.11
N VAL A 12 -24.12 25.33 38.23
CA VAL A 12 -24.22 25.13 36.78
C VAL A 12 -23.68 23.73 36.51
N ILE A 13 -24.58 22.76 36.48
CA ILE A 13 -24.31 21.42 35.96
C ILE A 13 -23.98 21.62 34.47
N LEU A 14 -22.69 21.55 34.14
CA LEU A 14 -22.20 21.44 32.78
C LEU A 14 -22.73 20.13 32.19
N ALA A 15 -23.95 20.16 31.65
CA ALA A 15 -24.42 19.19 30.70
C ALA A 15 -23.69 19.46 29.37
N SER A 16 -22.40 19.15 29.32
CA SER A 16 -21.71 18.92 28.05
C SER A 16 -22.37 17.68 27.45
N ALA A 17 -23.40 17.91 26.64
CA ALA A 17 -24.09 16.88 25.89
C ALA A 17 -23.03 16.06 25.15
N CYS A 18 -22.98 14.76 25.42
CA CYS A 18 -22.16 13.82 24.66
C CYS A 18 -22.73 13.77 23.24
N ALA A 19 -22.29 14.67 22.37
CA ALA A 19 -22.44 14.49 20.95
C ALA A 19 -21.85 13.11 20.61
N PRO A 20 -22.51 12.31 19.75
CA PRO A 20 -21.96 11.03 19.37
C PRO A 20 -20.59 11.27 18.74
N LYS A 21 -19.58 10.48 19.12
CA LYS A 21 -18.17 10.63 18.72
C LYS A 21 -17.97 10.80 17.21
N ASN A 22 -18.89 10.23 16.43
CA ASN A 22 -18.90 10.34 14.97
C ASN A 22 -19.15 11.78 14.47
N LEU A 23 -19.94 12.60 15.15
CA LEU A 23 -20.29 13.95 14.70
C LEU A 23 -19.05 14.85 14.62
N GLU A 24 -18.17 14.79 15.62
CA GLU A 24 -16.90 15.56 15.61
C GLU A 24 -16.01 15.14 14.44
N SER A 25 -16.00 13.85 14.11
CA SER A 25 -15.19 13.31 13.01
C SER A 25 -15.77 13.67 11.64
N ILE A 26 -17.10 13.69 11.50
CA ILE A 26 -17.80 14.18 10.31
C ILE A 26 -17.53 15.68 10.11
N GLN A 27 -17.59 16.46 11.19
CA GLN A 27 -17.27 17.88 11.18
C GLN A 27 -15.81 18.11 10.76
N GLN A 28 -14.88 17.35 11.32
CA GLN A 28 -13.47 17.41 10.95
C GLN A 28 -13.25 17.09 9.47
N ALA A 29 -13.77 15.97 8.97
CA ALA A 29 -13.62 15.59 7.57
C ALA A 29 -14.23 16.63 6.61
N SER A 30 -15.39 17.18 6.96
CA SER A 30 -16.06 18.23 6.19
C SER A 30 -15.25 19.53 6.19
N SER A 31 -14.69 19.91 7.34
CA SER A 31 -13.88 21.12 7.50
C SER A 31 -12.55 20.99 6.74
N GLU A 32 -11.85 19.87 6.86
CA GLU A 32 -10.60 19.59 6.14
C GLU A 32 -10.83 19.63 4.61
N THR A 33 -11.90 18.99 4.13
CA THR A 33 -12.30 19.05 2.72
C THR A 33 -12.62 20.48 2.27
N THR A 34 -13.40 21.22 3.06
CA THR A 34 -13.80 22.60 2.72
C THR A 34 -12.59 23.55 2.67
N ALA A 35 -11.65 23.41 3.61
CA ALA A 35 -10.44 24.23 3.65
C ALA A 35 -9.56 24.04 2.40
N ALA A 36 -9.67 22.88 1.75
CA ALA A 36 -8.91 22.52 0.56
C ALA A 36 -9.61 22.87 -0.78
N VAL A 37 -10.86 23.32 -0.77
CA VAL A 37 -11.69 23.44 -2.00
C VAL A 37 -11.13 24.41 -3.06
N GLY A 38 -10.37 25.44 -2.62
CA GLY A 38 -9.67 26.38 -3.51
C GLY A 38 -8.20 25.98 -3.80
N CYS A 39 -7.74 24.84 -3.31
CA CYS A 39 -6.35 24.42 -3.38
C CYS A 39 -6.11 23.43 -4.53
N THR A 40 -4.89 23.42 -5.08
CA THR A 40 -4.49 22.50 -6.17
C THR A 40 -4.46 21.04 -5.73
N ASN A 41 -4.50 20.77 -4.43
CA ASN A 41 -4.49 19.43 -3.83
C ASN A 41 -5.84 19.04 -3.21
N PHE A 42 -6.93 19.70 -3.63
CA PHE A 42 -8.29 19.42 -3.17
C PHE A 42 -8.64 17.93 -3.19
N GLU A 43 -8.33 17.24 -4.29
CA GLU A 43 -8.57 15.81 -4.46
C GLU A 43 -7.88 14.98 -3.36
N ALA A 44 -6.57 15.15 -3.21
CA ALA A 44 -5.78 14.40 -2.23
C ALA A 44 -6.23 14.66 -0.77
N GLN A 45 -6.64 15.90 -0.45
CA GLN A 45 -7.15 16.26 0.87
C GLN A 45 -8.53 15.65 1.14
N THR A 46 -9.40 15.62 0.12
CA THR A 46 -10.72 14.98 0.24
C THR A 46 -10.60 13.48 0.50
N TYR A 47 -9.72 12.81 -0.24
CA TYR A 47 -9.40 11.40 0.01
C TYR A 47 -8.87 11.20 1.43
N SER A 48 -7.86 11.97 1.86
CA SER A 48 -7.28 11.85 3.19
C SER A 48 -8.28 12.11 4.32
N ALA A 49 -9.20 13.06 4.16
CA ALA A 49 -10.25 13.33 5.15
C ALA A 49 -11.19 12.13 5.34
N ILE A 50 -11.57 11.45 4.25
CA ILE A 50 -12.44 10.28 4.30
C ILE A 50 -11.70 9.04 4.79
N GLU A 51 -10.49 8.79 4.30
CA GLU A 51 -9.65 7.71 4.81
C GLU A 51 -9.42 7.85 6.32
N LYS A 52 -9.26 9.09 6.82
CA LYS A 52 -9.07 9.39 8.24
C LYS A 52 -10.29 8.98 9.04
N PHE A 53 -11.47 9.39 8.58
CA PHE A 53 -12.73 9.02 9.20
C PHE A 53 -12.88 7.49 9.26
N LEU A 54 -12.63 6.79 8.15
CA LEU A 54 -12.75 5.33 8.07
C LEU A 54 -11.82 4.63 9.07
N VAL A 55 -10.58 5.10 9.23
CA VAL A 55 -9.60 4.55 10.19
C VAL A 55 -9.98 4.85 11.64
N GLU A 56 -10.40 6.07 11.95
CA GLU A 56 -10.64 6.51 13.34
C GLU A 56 -11.97 6.03 13.91
N GLN A 57 -13.01 5.97 13.07
CA GLN A 57 -14.35 5.58 13.47
C GLN A 57 -14.67 4.12 13.16
N ASN A 58 -13.92 3.48 12.25
CA ASN A 58 -14.18 2.10 11.81
C ASN A 58 -15.64 1.90 11.35
N GLU A 59 -16.21 2.93 10.73
CA GLU A 59 -17.55 2.95 10.15
C GLU A 59 -17.53 3.76 8.85
N ILE A 60 -18.49 3.50 7.94
CA ILE A 60 -18.65 4.30 6.72
C ILE A 60 -19.43 5.57 7.09
N PRO A 61 -18.94 6.77 6.78
CA PRO A 61 -19.61 8.01 7.16
C PRO A 61 -20.95 8.17 6.43
N SER A 62 -21.94 8.73 7.13
CA SER A 62 -23.22 9.11 6.52
C SER A 62 -23.02 10.25 5.52
N SER A 63 -23.33 9.99 4.24
CA SER A 63 -23.25 11.03 3.20
C SER A 63 -24.14 12.24 3.53
N GLU A 64 -25.34 12.01 4.08
CA GLU A 64 -26.26 13.11 4.43
C GLU A 64 -25.71 14.01 5.54
N GLU A 65 -25.10 13.42 6.57
CA GLU A 65 -24.49 14.19 7.66
C GLU A 65 -23.24 14.93 7.20
N LEU A 66 -22.39 14.30 6.36
CA LEU A 66 -21.25 14.98 5.72
C LEU A 66 -21.72 16.15 4.85
N LYS A 67 -22.74 15.97 4.00
CA LYS A 67 -23.30 17.05 3.18
C LYS A 67 -23.83 18.20 4.04
N HIS A 68 -24.48 17.89 5.15
CA HIS A 68 -24.95 18.90 6.09
C HIS A 68 -23.78 19.69 6.71
N GLN A 69 -22.78 19.00 7.26
CA GLN A 69 -21.62 19.63 7.90
C GLN A 69 -20.73 20.37 6.90
N LEU A 70 -20.66 19.90 5.66
CA LEU A 70 -20.01 20.60 4.57
C LEU A 70 -20.70 21.93 4.27
N LYS A 71 -22.04 21.95 4.18
CA LYS A 71 -22.79 23.20 3.98
C LYS A 71 -22.53 24.19 5.11
N VAL A 72 -22.44 23.71 6.36
CA VAL A 72 -22.07 24.54 7.51
C VAL A 72 -20.64 25.08 7.36
N SER A 73 -19.68 24.23 6.99
CA SER A 73 -18.27 24.60 6.80
C SER A 73 -18.10 25.62 5.67
N LEU A 74 -18.82 25.47 4.55
CA LEU A 74 -18.79 26.42 3.43
C LEU A 74 -19.40 27.78 3.80
N LYS A 75 -20.42 27.81 4.66
CA LYS A 75 -20.95 29.07 5.22
C LYS A 75 -19.92 29.77 6.11
N SER A 76 -19.15 29.01 6.88
CA SER A 76 -18.02 29.54 7.66
C SER A 76 -16.94 30.11 6.74
N LEU A 77 -16.59 29.40 5.65
CA LEU A 77 -15.63 29.87 4.65
C LEU A 77 -16.07 31.21 4.02
N LYS A 78 -17.35 31.33 3.67
CA LYS A 78 -17.95 32.59 3.19
C LYS A 78 -17.77 33.75 4.17
N ALA A 79 -17.88 33.51 5.49
CA ALA A 79 -17.66 34.57 6.48
C ALA A 79 -16.21 35.11 6.48
N THR A 80 -15.27 34.35 5.92
CA THR A 80 -13.85 34.73 5.79
C THR A 80 -13.45 35.18 4.39
N GLN A 81 -14.32 35.07 3.38
CA GLN A 81 -14.04 35.41 1.99
C GLN A 81 -15.15 36.29 1.40
N GLU A 82 -14.90 37.60 1.33
CA GLU A 82 -15.89 38.62 0.94
C GLU A 82 -16.53 38.39 -0.45
N ASN A 83 -15.82 37.70 -1.35
CA ASN A 83 -16.28 37.44 -2.70
C ASN A 83 -17.31 36.30 -2.80
N LEU A 84 -17.56 35.53 -1.73
CA LEU A 84 -18.48 34.40 -1.76
C LEU A 84 -19.93 34.82 -1.44
N THR A 85 -20.81 34.71 -2.43
CA THR A 85 -22.26 34.93 -2.22
C THR A 85 -22.94 33.68 -1.64
N GLU A 86 -24.18 33.82 -1.14
CA GLU A 86 -24.98 32.66 -0.72
C GLU A 86 -25.30 31.71 -1.88
N ALA A 87 -25.49 32.26 -3.09
CA ALA A 87 -25.68 31.46 -4.29
C ALA A 87 -24.43 30.64 -4.59
N ASN A 88 -23.24 31.22 -4.38
CA ASN A 88 -21.98 30.49 -4.57
C ASN A 88 -21.82 29.34 -3.57
N VAL A 89 -22.08 29.59 -2.29
CA VAL A 89 -22.04 28.54 -1.25
C VAL A 89 -22.98 27.39 -1.57
N ASN A 90 -24.21 27.67 -2.00
CA ASN A 90 -25.18 26.63 -2.35
C ASN A 90 -24.75 25.83 -3.59
N ALA A 91 -24.24 26.49 -4.63
CA ALA A 91 -23.76 25.81 -5.83
C ALA A 91 -22.54 24.91 -5.56
N LEU A 92 -21.59 25.40 -4.76
CA LEU A 92 -20.41 24.62 -4.37
C LEU A 92 -20.80 23.45 -3.45
N SER A 93 -21.69 23.69 -2.48
CA SER A 93 -22.22 22.65 -1.59
C SER A 93 -22.92 21.53 -2.36
N TYR A 94 -23.64 21.85 -3.45
CA TYR A 94 -24.27 20.86 -4.30
C TYR A 94 -23.23 19.99 -5.03
N LYS A 95 -22.21 20.60 -5.66
CA LYS A 95 -21.18 19.87 -6.41
C LYS A 95 -20.32 18.98 -5.52
N VAL A 96 -19.92 19.47 -4.35
CA VAL A 96 -19.16 18.66 -3.38
C VAL A 96 -20.06 17.58 -2.76
N GLY A 97 -21.36 17.85 -2.62
CA GLY A 97 -22.33 16.81 -2.21
C GLY A 97 -22.42 15.66 -3.20
N ASP A 98 -22.51 15.94 -4.51
CA ASP A 98 -22.50 14.90 -5.55
C ASP A 98 -21.17 14.12 -5.60
N LEU A 99 -20.05 14.78 -5.32
CA LEU A 99 -18.76 14.12 -5.12
C LEU A 99 -18.84 13.09 -3.97
N PHE A 100 -19.37 13.45 -2.80
CA PHE A 100 -19.51 12.52 -1.67
C PHE A 100 -20.53 11.42 -1.92
N ASP A 101 -21.64 11.70 -2.60
CA ASP A 101 -22.60 10.67 -3.00
C ASP A 101 -21.92 9.65 -3.94
N THR A 102 -21.09 10.11 -4.88
CA THR A 102 -20.30 9.21 -5.73
C THR A 102 -19.27 8.41 -4.91
N LEU A 103 -18.52 9.08 -4.04
CA LEU A 103 -17.43 8.51 -3.27
C LEU A 103 -17.89 7.50 -2.22
N LEU A 104 -19.02 7.75 -1.55
CA LEU A 104 -19.47 6.95 -0.40
C LEU A 104 -20.66 6.05 -0.72
N ILE A 105 -21.62 6.52 -1.52
CA ILE A 105 -22.85 5.76 -1.80
C ILE A 105 -22.67 4.91 -3.05
N GLU A 106 -22.41 5.55 -4.19
CA GLU A 106 -22.33 4.83 -5.47
C GLU A 106 -21.17 3.84 -5.48
N THR A 107 -20.02 4.24 -4.95
CA THR A 107 -18.84 3.37 -4.79
C THR A 107 -19.16 2.16 -3.92
N ALA A 108 -19.79 2.35 -2.75
CA ALA A 108 -20.18 1.24 -1.88
C ALA A 108 -21.14 0.27 -2.57
N GLN A 109 -22.17 0.82 -3.23
CA GLN A 109 -23.21 0.03 -3.89
C GLN A 109 -22.66 -0.77 -5.07
N LYS A 110 -21.87 -0.14 -5.95
CA LYS A 110 -21.36 -0.78 -7.17
C LYS A 110 -20.29 -1.83 -6.91
N GLU A 111 -19.47 -1.66 -5.88
CA GLU A 111 -18.44 -2.62 -5.49
C GLU A 111 -18.88 -3.54 -4.34
N ASN A 112 -20.13 -3.43 -3.89
CA ASN A 112 -20.73 -4.24 -2.82
C ASN A 112 -19.90 -4.22 -1.52
N VAL A 113 -19.48 -3.01 -1.12
CA VAL A 113 -18.70 -2.76 0.09
C VAL A 113 -19.54 -2.98 1.33
N LYS A 114 -19.03 -3.75 2.29
CA LYS A 114 -19.77 -4.18 3.49
C LYS A 114 -19.37 -3.45 4.76
N ASP A 115 -18.13 -2.96 4.83
CA ASP A 115 -17.57 -2.34 6.03
C ASP A 115 -16.55 -1.25 5.72
N ALA A 116 -16.06 -0.59 6.77
CA ALA A 116 -15.12 0.52 6.66
C ALA A 116 -13.75 0.11 6.10
N ASN A 117 -13.31 -1.14 6.30
CA ASN A 117 -12.02 -1.61 5.79
C ASN A 117 -12.09 -1.90 4.29
N GLU A 118 -13.18 -2.52 3.84
CA GLU A 118 -13.47 -2.69 2.41
C GLU A 118 -13.61 -1.31 1.72
N MET A 119 -14.27 -0.35 2.37
CA MET A 119 -14.36 1.02 1.87
C MET A 119 -12.97 1.68 1.81
N LEU A 120 -12.18 1.59 2.88
CA LEU A 120 -10.84 2.18 2.94
C LEU A 120 -9.96 1.65 1.80
N ALA A 121 -9.90 0.33 1.62
CA ALA A 121 -9.14 -0.28 0.53
C ALA A 121 -9.59 0.23 -0.85
N LEU A 122 -10.90 0.34 -1.07
CA LEU A 122 -11.45 0.81 -2.34
C LEU A 122 -11.16 2.30 -2.57
N ILE A 123 -11.35 3.15 -1.57
CA ILE A 123 -11.06 4.59 -1.65
C ILE A 123 -9.58 4.83 -1.90
N SER A 124 -8.68 4.16 -1.18
CA SER A 124 -7.24 4.26 -1.41
C SER A 124 -6.84 3.75 -2.81
N ALA A 125 -7.50 2.70 -3.33
CA ALA A 125 -7.25 2.20 -4.68
C ALA A 125 -7.71 3.23 -5.74
N LEU A 126 -8.89 3.82 -5.54
CA LEU A 126 -9.41 4.87 -6.42
C LEU A 126 -8.52 6.13 -6.35
N GLU A 127 -8.04 6.54 -5.19
CA GLU A 127 -7.09 7.65 -5.09
C GLU A 127 -5.85 7.39 -5.96
N LEU A 128 -5.33 6.16 -5.98
CA LEU A 128 -4.18 5.82 -6.81
C LEU A 128 -4.50 5.82 -8.31
N GLY A 129 -5.77 5.64 -8.68
CA GLY A 129 -6.23 5.60 -10.07
C GLY A 129 -6.52 4.18 -10.57
N ASP A 130 -6.95 3.28 -9.68
CA ASP A 130 -7.27 1.90 -10.03
C ASP A 130 -8.39 1.80 -11.07
N GLN A 131 -8.11 1.10 -12.17
CA GLN A 131 -9.05 0.81 -13.26
C GLN A 131 -9.07 -0.69 -13.61
N THR A 132 -8.75 -1.54 -12.64
CA THR A 132 -8.63 -2.99 -12.83
C THR A 132 -9.97 -3.68 -13.16
N THR A 133 -11.10 -3.04 -12.89
CA THR A 133 -12.45 -3.48 -13.28
C THR A 133 -13.16 -2.39 -14.08
N GLU A 134 -14.16 -2.76 -14.89
CA GLU A 134 -15.00 -1.77 -15.61
C GLU A 134 -15.75 -0.84 -14.66
N VAL A 135 -16.21 -1.38 -13.52
CA VAL A 135 -16.85 -0.61 -12.45
C VAL A 135 -15.90 0.45 -11.90
N ARG A 136 -14.66 0.07 -11.54
CA ARG A 136 -13.64 1.02 -11.04
C ARG A 136 -13.24 2.04 -12.09
N ALA A 137 -13.09 1.63 -13.36
CA ALA A 137 -12.82 2.57 -14.45
C ALA A 137 -13.95 3.60 -14.60
N SER A 138 -15.21 3.18 -14.49
CA SER A 138 -16.38 4.08 -14.53
C SER A 138 -16.43 5.01 -13.31
N LEU A 139 -16.19 4.49 -12.10
CA LEU A 139 -16.13 5.28 -10.88
C LEU A 139 -14.99 6.32 -10.94
N GLN A 140 -13.81 5.92 -11.40
CA GLN A 140 -12.67 6.82 -11.64
C GLN A 140 -13.02 7.97 -12.57
N ALA A 141 -13.63 7.67 -13.72
CA ALA A 141 -14.02 8.70 -14.67
C ALA A 141 -15.03 9.68 -14.06
N ARG A 142 -16.00 9.18 -13.29
CA ARG A 142 -17.01 10.02 -12.61
C ARG A 142 -16.39 10.87 -11.49
N LEU A 143 -15.56 10.27 -10.64
CA LEU A 143 -14.88 10.99 -9.56
C LEU A 143 -13.98 12.09 -10.12
N LYS A 144 -13.21 11.79 -11.17
CA LYS A 144 -12.40 12.79 -11.87
C LYS A 144 -13.25 13.96 -12.38
N ALA A 145 -14.36 13.67 -13.06
CA ALA A 145 -15.28 14.71 -13.53
C ALA A 145 -15.86 15.54 -12.37
N ASN A 146 -16.17 14.91 -11.24
CA ASN A 146 -16.67 15.59 -10.04
C ASN A 146 -15.61 16.49 -9.39
N PHE A 147 -14.37 16.02 -9.25
CA PHE A 147 -13.25 16.84 -8.77
C PHE A 147 -12.94 18.03 -9.69
N GLU A 148 -12.93 17.82 -11.02
CA GLU A 148 -12.77 18.89 -12.01
C GLU A 148 -13.92 19.90 -11.93
N SER A 149 -15.15 19.43 -11.78
CA SER A 149 -16.36 20.27 -11.65
C SER A 149 -16.33 21.14 -10.38
N VAL A 150 -15.90 20.58 -9.24
CA VAL A 150 -15.72 21.34 -7.99
C VAL A 150 -14.61 22.37 -8.14
N SER A 151 -13.45 21.96 -8.66
CA SER A 151 -12.28 22.84 -8.82
C SER A 151 -12.56 24.02 -9.75
N ALA A 152 -13.21 23.76 -10.90
CA ALA A 152 -13.63 24.80 -11.83
C ALA A 152 -14.62 25.78 -11.17
N GLN A 153 -15.56 25.26 -10.38
CA GLN A 153 -16.52 26.10 -9.68
C GLN A 153 -15.86 26.97 -8.62
N ALA A 154 -14.93 26.41 -7.83
CA ALA A 154 -14.16 27.15 -6.83
C ALA A 154 -13.30 28.24 -7.48
N GLN A 155 -12.69 27.95 -8.64
CA GLN A 155 -11.91 28.92 -9.41
C GLN A 155 -12.77 30.07 -9.96
N GLU A 156 -13.94 29.78 -10.54
CA GLU A 156 -14.89 30.79 -11.03
C GLU A 156 -15.33 31.74 -9.89
N MET A 157 -15.51 31.19 -8.70
CA MET A 157 -15.88 31.92 -7.48
C MET A 157 -14.68 32.60 -6.79
N GLN A 158 -13.47 32.44 -7.31
CA GLN A 158 -12.22 32.94 -6.72
C GLN A 158 -12.02 32.50 -5.25
N VAL A 159 -12.41 31.27 -4.92
CA VAL A 159 -12.21 30.72 -3.58
C VAL A 159 -10.73 30.63 -3.29
N SER A 160 -10.26 31.33 -2.25
CA SER A 160 -8.87 31.30 -1.84
C SER A 160 -8.54 29.99 -1.12
N CYS A 161 -7.41 29.38 -1.47
CA CYS A 161 -6.87 28.22 -0.75
C CYS A 161 -6.45 28.62 0.67
N GLN A 162 -7.03 27.98 1.70
CA GLN A 162 -6.71 28.27 3.10
C GLN A 162 -5.42 27.58 3.55
N ASN A 163 -5.11 26.42 2.97
CA ASN A 163 -3.97 25.59 3.34
C ASN A 163 -3.16 25.21 2.09
N PRO A 164 -2.35 26.13 1.53
CA PRO A 164 -1.49 25.79 0.40
C PRO A 164 -0.49 24.73 0.85
N VAL A 165 -0.49 23.59 0.16
CA VAL A 165 0.53 22.57 0.38
C VAL A 165 1.70 22.85 -0.53
N ASP A 166 2.87 22.95 0.09
CA ASP A 166 4.11 23.10 -0.63
C ASP A 166 4.43 21.79 -1.36
N ASN A 167 4.32 21.81 -2.68
CA ASN A 167 4.65 20.68 -3.54
C ASN A 167 6.14 20.65 -3.90
N ALA A 168 6.98 21.39 -3.16
CA ALA A 168 8.42 21.36 -3.36
C ALA A 168 8.92 19.90 -3.40
N PRO A 169 9.72 19.53 -4.43
CA PRO A 169 10.38 18.24 -4.45
C PRO A 169 11.18 18.07 -3.17
N GLN A 170 10.84 17.06 -2.37
CA GLN A 170 11.65 16.74 -1.20
C GLN A 170 12.94 16.08 -1.66
N ALA A 171 14.05 16.50 -1.05
CA ALA A 171 15.35 15.86 -1.28
C ALA A 171 15.27 14.37 -0.94
N MET A 172 16.02 13.55 -1.68
CA MET A 172 16.11 12.13 -1.39
C MET A 172 16.74 11.93 -0.01
N ASP A 173 16.29 10.91 0.72
CA ASP A 173 16.87 10.56 2.01
C ASP A 173 18.36 10.21 1.81
N PRO A 174 19.31 10.87 2.53
CA PRO A 174 20.74 10.62 2.41
C PRO A 174 21.13 9.15 2.62
N HIS A 175 20.35 8.37 3.39
CA HIS A 175 20.59 6.94 3.56
C HIS A 175 20.38 6.14 2.27
N LEU A 176 19.45 6.58 1.40
CA LEU A 176 19.21 5.96 0.10
C LEU A 176 20.35 6.25 -0.90
N GLU A 177 21.03 7.40 -0.79
CA GLU A 177 22.20 7.70 -1.63
C GLU A 177 23.39 6.78 -1.34
N ALA A 178 23.43 6.21 -0.13
CA ALA A 178 24.52 5.40 0.38
C ALA A 178 24.39 3.89 0.11
N THR A 179 23.31 3.40 -0.53
CA THR A 179 23.13 1.96 -0.80
C THR A 179 23.66 1.54 -2.18
N ALA A 180 24.23 0.34 -2.28
CA ALA A 180 24.64 -0.29 -3.54
C ALA A 180 23.51 -1.12 -4.17
N LEU A 181 22.44 -1.35 -3.41
CA LEU A 181 21.31 -2.16 -3.85
C LEU A 181 20.39 -1.34 -4.78
N PRO A 182 19.73 -1.99 -5.76
CA PRO A 182 18.58 -1.39 -6.40
C PRO A 182 17.54 -0.98 -5.33
N LEU A 183 16.96 0.21 -5.44
CA LEU A 183 16.13 0.79 -4.37
C LEU A 183 14.94 -0.10 -3.98
N ALA A 184 14.32 -0.80 -4.93
CA ALA A 184 13.24 -1.75 -4.62
C ALA A 184 13.72 -2.95 -3.79
N VAL A 185 14.96 -3.41 -4.00
CA VAL A 185 15.61 -4.47 -3.21
C VAL A 185 16.00 -3.95 -1.83
N TYR A 186 16.56 -2.73 -1.76
CA TYR A 186 16.83 -2.06 -0.50
C TYR A 186 15.57 -2.00 0.36
N GLY A 187 14.46 -1.49 -0.19
CA GLY A 187 13.20 -1.37 0.53
C GLY A 187 12.60 -2.72 0.95
N ALA A 188 12.70 -3.74 0.10
CA ALA A 188 12.28 -5.10 0.42
C ALA A 188 13.05 -5.67 1.63
N ARG A 189 14.39 -5.58 1.59
CA ARG A 189 15.25 -6.05 2.69
C ARG A 189 15.09 -5.20 3.95
N PHE A 190 14.93 -3.89 3.82
CA PHE A 190 14.70 -3.01 4.95
C PHE A 190 13.36 -3.31 5.64
N ALA A 191 12.29 -3.55 4.87
CA ALA A 191 11.01 -3.98 5.40
C ALA A 191 11.10 -5.35 6.09
N MET A 192 11.80 -6.31 5.48
CA MET A 192 12.04 -7.63 6.07
C MET A 192 12.82 -7.54 7.39
N ALA A 193 13.95 -6.84 7.42
CA ALA A 193 14.75 -6.64 8.62
C ALA A 193 13.93 -5.94 9.71
N THR A 194 13.16 -4.92 9.35
CA THR A 194 12.29 -4.21 10.30
C THR A 194 11.23 -5.14 10.86
N ALA A 195 10.51 -5.91 10.03
CA ALA A 195 9.47 -6.84 10.50
C ALA A 195 10.01 -7.87 11.49
N TYR A 196 11.24 -8.35 11.28
CA TYR A 196 11.91 -9.31 12.16
C TYR A 196 12.76 -8.66 13.27
N GLN A 197 12.90 -7.32 13.26
CA GLN A 197 13.69 -6.49 14.19
C GLN A 197 15.16 -6.94 14.32
N THR A 198 15.78 -7.41 13.24
CA THR A 198 17.11 -8.06 13.27
C THR A 198 17.77 -8.00 11.89
N CYS A 199 19.07 -7.72 11.84
CA CYS A 199 19.83 -7.75 10.57
C CYS A 199 20.09 -9.19 10.13
N GLU A 200 20.15 -10.12 11.08
CA GLU A 200 20.38 -11.55 10.89
C GLU A 200 19.33 -12.18 9.98
N ALA A 201 18.10 -11.63 9.91
CA ALA A 201 17.08 -12.06 8.96
C ALA A 201 17.52 -11.90 7.50
N LEU A 202 18.44 -10.96 7.21
CA LEU A 202 19.02 -10.75 5.88
C LEU A 202 20.22 -11.68 5.60
N ASP A 203 20.86 -12.20 6.64
CA ASP A 203 21.97 -13.15 6.56
C ASP A 203 21.50 -14.58 6.36
N GLU A 204 20.27 -14.89 6.79
CA GLU A 204 19.66 -16.19 6.53
C GLU A 204 19.57 -16.43 5.00
N PRO A 205 19.98 -17.62 4.54
CA PRO A 205 19.92 -17.94 3.12
C PRO A 205 18.47 -17.92 2.62
N ALA A 206 18.31 -17.70 1.31
CA ALA A 206 17.01 -17.87 0.68
C ALA A 206 16.50 -19.29 0.94
N MET A 207 15.21 -19.42 1.24
CA MET A 207 14.59 -20.71 1.46
C MET A 207 14.63 -21.54 0.17
N THR A 208 14.64 -22.85 0.36
CA THR A 208 14.67 -23.87 -0.69
C THR A 208 13.57 -24.89 -0.45
N ALA A 209 13.42 -25.84 -1.37
CA ALA A 209 12.50 -26.97 -1.19
C ALA A 209 12.81 -27.75 0.10
N ALA A 210 14.10 -27.84 0.48
CA ALA A 210 14.57 -28.53 1.68
C ALA A 210 14.34 -27.76 2.99
N THR A 211 13.99 -26.47 2.94
CA THR A 211 13.66 -25.70 4.14
C THR A 211 12.38 -26.25 4.76
N PRO A 212 12.36 -26.69 6.03
CA PRO A 212 11.16 -27.24 6.65
C PRO A 212 10.03 -26.21 6.74
N ASP A 213 8.79 -26.69 6.71
CA ASP A 213 7.61 -25.85 6.95
C ASP A 213 7.58 -25.35 8.39
N VAL A 214 7.03 -24.14 8.59
CA VAL A 214 6.84 -23.58 9.93
C VAL A 214 5.65 -24.25 10.59
N GLN A 215 5.87 -24.66 11.83
CA GLN A 215 4.85 -25.31 12.64
C GLN A 215 4.15 -24.31 13.55
N GLY A 216 2.89 -24.59 13.88
CA GLY A 216 2.14 -23.81 14.86
C GLY A 216 1.31 -22.66 14.27
N ILE A 217 1.41 -22.36 12.98
CA ILE A 217 0.43 -21.53 12.27
C ILE A 217 -0.76 -22.43 11.91
N LYS A 218 -2.00 -21.94 12.13
CA LYS A 218 -3.23 -22.69 11.85
C LYS A 218 -4.16 -21.89 10.97
N ILE A 219 -4.85 -22.56 10.06
CA ILE A 219 -5.96 -21.99 9.29
C ILE A 219 -7.24 -22.11 10.13
N THR A 220 -7.92 -20.99 10.37
CA THR A 220 -9.17 -20.95 11.18
C THR A 220 -10.42 -20.78 10.33
N GLY A 221 -10.27 -20.56 9.02
CA GLY A 221 -11.38 -20.43 8.09
C GLY A 221 -10.98 -19.70 6.81
N LYS A 222 -11.98 -19.14 6.13
CA LYS A 222 -11.82 -18.28 4.95
C LYS A 222 -12.19 -16.83 5.28
N HIS A 223 -11.62 -15.90 4.53
CA HIS A 223 -12.06 -14.50 4.49
C HIS A 223 -13.48 -14.37 3.91
N SER A 224 -14.12 -13.23 4.11
CA SER A 224 -15.53 -12.97 3.74
C SER A 224 -15.80 -13.15 2.24
N ASP A 225 -14.76 -13.03 1.41
CA ASP A 225 -14.77 -13.27 -0.03
C ASP A 225 -14.71 -14.75 -0.42
N GLY A 226 -14.47 -15.66 0.54
CA GLY A 226 -14.32 -17.10 0.32
C GLY A 226 -12.99 -17.52 -0.32
N VAL A 227 -12.09 -16.59 -0.64
CA VAL A 227 -10.86 -16.86 -1.40
C VAL A 227 -9.72 -17.18 -0.44
N GLY A 228 -9.32 -16.20 0.37
CA GLY A 228 -8.15 -16.27 1.24
C GLY A 228 -8.37 -17.11 2.49
N ASN A 229 -7.34 -17.83 2.94
CA ASN A 229 -7.35 -18.48 4.26
C ASN A 229 -7.06 -17.46 5.36
N LYS A 230 -7.85 -17.50 6.43
CA LYS A 230 -7.59 -16.86 7.72
C LYS A 230 -6.57 -17.67 8.51
N ARG A 231 -5.47 -17.07 8.95
CA ARG A 231 -4.42 -17.75 9.73
C ARG A 231 -4.25 -17.16 11.12
N VAL A 232 -3.87 -17.99 12.09
CA VAL A 232 -3.52 -17.55 13.44
C VAL A 232 -2.27 -18.29 13.93
N VAL A 233 -1.55 -17.70 14.88
CA VAL A 233 -0.49 -18.37 15.63
C VAL A 233 -1.13 -19.28 16.68
N GLY A 234 -1.30 -20.56 16.36
CA GLY A 234 -1.88 -21.57 17.24
C GLY A 234 -0.90 -22.19 18.24
N SER A 235 0.40 -22.08 18.02
CA SER A 235 1.45 -22.47 18.98
C SER A 235 2.68 -21.57 18.78
N LEU A 236 2.84 -20.58 19.66
CA LEU A 236 3.95 -19.63 19.56
C LEU A 236 5.31 -20.33 19.68
N SER A 237 5.46 -21.27 20.61
CA SER A 237 6.71 -22.00 20.81
C SER A 237 7.11 -22.82 19.57
N SER A 238 6.14 -23.45 18.89
CA SER A 238 6.38 -24.18 17.64
C SER A 238 6.81 -23.26 16.51
N VAL A 239 6.15 -22.09 16.39
CA VAL A 239 6.52 -21.08 15.39
C VAL A 239 7.95 -20.64 15.64
N LEU A 240 8.29 -20.19 16.85
CA LEU A 240 9.63 -19.69 17.16
C LEU A 240 10.72 -20.75 16.97
N LYS A 241 10.44 -22.02 17.23
CA LYS A 241 11.41 -23.12 17.06
C LYS A 241 11.67 -23.48 15.59
N THR A 242 10.68 -23.30 14.72
CA THR A 242 10.73 -23.78 13.32
C THR A 242 10.87 -22.64 12.31
N HIS A 243 10.57 -21.40 12.70
CA HIS A 243 10.58 -20.25 11.81
C HIS A 243 12.01 -19.86 11.40
N PRO A 244 12.32 -19.81 10.10
CA PRO A 244 13.69 -19.65 9.60
C PRO A 244 14.36 -18.38 10.13
N TYR A 245 13.60 -17.28 10.25
CA TYR A 245 14.11 -15.98 10.69
C TYR A 245 13.99 -15.71 12.20
N TYR A 246 13.42 -16.63 13.00
CA TYR A 246 13.32 -16.45 14.47
C TYR A 246 14.12 -17.50 15.25
N LYS A 247 14.27 -18.72 14.72
CA LYS A 247 14.82 -19.87 15.44
C LYS A 247 16.23 -19.63 16.00
N ASN A 248 17.02 -18.80 15.34
CA ASN A 248 18.40 -18.50 15.69
C ASN A 248 18.56 -17.15 16.44
N VAL A 249 17.49 -16.38 16.60
CA VAL A 249 17.55 -15.04 17.20
C VAL A 249 17.35 -15.14 18.71
N ASN A 250 18.45 -15.07 19.46
CA ASN A 250 18.43 -15.28 20.91
C ASN A 250 18.08 -14.01 21.70
N SER A 251 18.39 -12.83 21.17
CA SER A 251 18.16 -11.54 21.81
C SER A 251 18.02 -10.44 20.78
N TYR A 252 17.35 -9.36 21.17
CA TYR A 252 17.22 -8.13 20.39
C TYR A 252 17.97 -7.01 21.09
N GLY A 253 18.46 -6.02 20.33
CA GLY A 253 19.07 -4.82 20.89
C GLY A 253 18.08 -4.06 21.77
N ALA A 254 18.59 -3.25 22.71
CA ALA A 254 17.75 -2.50 23.66
C ALA A 254 16.76 -1.52 22.98
N SER A 255 17.09 -1.04 21.77
CA SER A 255 16.24 -0.17 20.95
C SER A 255 15.29 -0.91 20.02
N CYS A 256 15.29 -2.24 20.05
CA CYS A 256 14.50 -3.09 19.16
C CYS A 256 13.31 -3.68 19.90
N LEU A 257 12.17 -3.82 19.21
CA LEU A 257 11.08 -4.63 19.73
C LEU A 257 11.42 -6.12 19.63
N ASN A 258 10.80 -6.93 20.49
CA ASN A 258 10.88 -8.39 20.40
C ASN A 258 9.63 -8.92 19.65
N PRO A 259 9.69 -9.10 18.31
CA PRO A 259 8.57 -9.61 17.52
C PRO A 259 8.25 -11.08 17.82
N ARG A 260 9.07 -11.78 18.61
CA ARG A 260 8.80 -13.18 18.99
C ARG A 260 7.60 -13.32 19.93
N THR A 261 7.07 -12.24 20.50
CA THR A 261 5.85 -12.30 21.32
C THR A 261 4.57 -12.31 20.49
N SER A 262 4.64 -11.75 19.27
CA SER A 262 3.56 -11.73 18.30
C SER A 262 4.19 -11.73 16.90
N PRO A 263 4.55 -12.90 16.34
CA PRO A 263 5.25 -12.96 15.08
C PRO A 263 4.34 -12.56 13.93
N LEU A 264 4.85 -11.71 13.03
CA LEU A 264 4.20 -11.41 11.76
C LEU A 264 4.08 -12.70 10.93
N ILE A 265 2.87 -12.98 10.43
CA ILE A 265 2.59 -14.11 9.53
C ILE A 265 1.96 -13.61 8.23
N TYR A 266 1.90 -14.48 7.23
CA TYR A 266 1.13 -14.19 6.04
C TYR A 266 -0.36 -14.36 6.35
N ASP A 267 -1.16 -13.34 6.01
CA ASP A 267 -2.61 -13.44 6.00
C ASP A 267 -3.13 -12.78 4.73
N TYR A 268 -4.08 -13.42 4.06
CA TYR A 268 -4.65 -12.85 2.83
C TYR A 268 -5.43 -11.57 3.18
N GLY A 269 -5.17 -10.46 2.48
CA GLY A 269 -5.73 -9.16 2.84
C GLY A 269 -5.06 -8.51 4.06
N GLY A 270 -4.06 -9.16 4.66
CA GLY A 270 -3.26 -8.60 5.75
C GLY A 270 -2.49 -7.37 5.27
N LYS A 271 -2.58 -6.28 6.04
CA LYS A 271 -1.91 -5.02 5.78
C LYS A 271 -1.26 -4.50 7.08
N PRO A 272 -0.06 -3.92 7.03
CA PRO A 272 0.50 -3.23 8.18
C PRO A 272 -0.45 -2.11 8.62
N TYR A 273 -0.51 -1.85 9.93
CA TYR A 273 -1.27 -0.74 10.44
C TYR A 273 -0.70 0.58 9.94
N SER A 274 -1.58 1.50 9.54
CA SER A 274 -1.25 2.84 9.11
C SER A 274 -2.38 3.81 9.45
N THR A 275 -2.09 5.10 9.37
CA THR A 275 -3.05 6.20 9.54
C THR A 275 -2.93 7.15 8.34
N THR A 276 -3.80 8.15 8.27
CA THR A 276 -3.81 9.15 7.20
C THR A 276 -2.91 10.35 7.44
N SER A 277 -2.25 10.44 8.61
CA SER A 277 -1.28 11.50 8.87
C SER A 277 -0.20 11.50 7.79
N SER A 278 0.24 12.68 7.35
CA SER A 278 1.39 12.81 6.45
C SER A 278 2.68 12.26 7.05
N SER A 279 2.75 12.19 8.38
CA SER A 279 3.85 11.57 9.14
C SER A 279 3.55 10.12 9.54
N SER A 280 2.50 9.50 9.00
CA SER A 280 2.13 8.13 9.38
C SER A 280 3.24 7.15 9.00
N THR A 281 3.52 6.25 9.92
CA THR A 281 4.39 5.09 9.68
C THR A 281 3.58 3.90 9.17
N LEU A 282 4.27 2.92 8.59
CA LEU A 282 3.76 1.56 8.39
C LEU A 282 4.21 0.71 9.58
N ASN A 283 3.25 0.11 10.29
CA ASN A 283 3.51 -0.61 11.53
C ASN A 283 3.19 -2.11 11.41
N PHE A 284 4.23 -2.94 11.39
CA PHE A 284 4.10 -4.40 11.35
C PHE A 284 3.73 -5.03 12.71
N PHE A 285 3.81 -4.27 13.80
CA PHE A 285 3.63 -4.75 15.18
C PHE A 285 2.24 -4.44 15.75
N LYS A 286 1.39 -3.80 14.95
CA LYS A 286 0.00 -3.50 15.27
C LYS A 286 -0.91 -4.06 14.20
N ASN A 287 -1.93 -4.80 14.61
CA ASN A 287 -2.91 -5.35 13.70
C ASN A 287 -3.84 -4.22 13.20
N HIS A 288 -4.05 -4.15 11.89
CA HIS A 288 -4.98 -3.21 11.28
C HIS A 288 -6.44 -3.66 11.33
N GLY A 289 -6.72 -4.95 11.55
CA GLY A 289 -8.08 -5.48 11.63
C GLY A 289 -8.71 -5.86 10.29
N SER A 290 -7.99 -5.75 9.16
CA SER A 290 -8.46 -6.19 7.84
C SER A 290 -8.40 -7.72 7.63
N GLY A 291 -8.05 -8.50 8.66
CA GLY A 291 -7.89 -9.95 8.56
C GLY A 291 -8.24 -10.70 9.84
N THR A 292 -7.34 -11.56 10.29
CA THR A 292 -7.46 -12.27 11.57
C THR A 292 -6.97 -11.45 12.76
N ALA A 293 -7.04 -12.00 13.97
CA ALA A 293 -6.42 -11.40 15.17
C ALA A 293 -4.88 -11.39 15.13
N ALA A 294 -4.24 -12.12 14.19
CA ALA A 294 -2.80 -12.15 14.04
C ALA A 294 -2.26 -10.90 13.32
N LEU A 295 -0.98 -10.60 13.53
CA LEU A 295 -0.26 -9.63 12.70
C LEU A 295 -0.09 -10.25 11.31
N GLY A 296 -0.85 -9.73 10.35
CA GLY A 296 -0.91 -10.25 8.98
C GLY A 296 -0.31 -9.29 7.97
N ILE A 297 0.43 -9.82 7.00
CA ILE A 297 0.84 -9.11 5.79
C ILE A 297 0.58 -9.99 4.57
N ASP A 298 0.05 -9.41 3.49
CA ASP A 298 -0.07 -10.11 2.22
C ASP A 298 0.99 -9.65 1.20
N CYS A 299 0.96 -10.29 0.04
CA CYS A 299 1.92 -10.04 -1.03
C CYS A 299 1.94 -8.57 -1.49
N SER A 300 0.78 -7.95 -1.70
CA SER A 300 0.72 -6.57 -2.22
C SER A 300 1.04 -5.53 -1.15
N GLY A 301 0.65 -5.78 0.11
CA GLY A 301 1.03 -4.96 1.25
C GLY A 301 2.54 -4.96 1.45
N TYR A 302 3.19 -6.12 1.30
CA TYR A 302 4.65 -6.22 1.34
C TYR A 302 5.32 -5.45 0.20
N VAL A 303 4.90 -5.67 -1.06
CA VAL A 303 5.51 -5.01 -2.21
C VAL A 303 5.31 -3.49 -2.17
N PHE A 304 4.13 -3.01 -1.80
CA PHE A 304 3.91 -1.58 -1.57
C PHE A 304 4.84 -1.04 -0.49
N THR A 305 4.93 -1.73 0.66
CA THR A 305 5.77 -1.30 1.77
C THR A 305 7.24 -1.19 1.35
N ALA A 306 7.74 -2.18 0.61
CA ALA A 306 9.09 -2.19 0.07
C ALA A 306 9.36 -0.99 -0.85
N LEU A 307 8.46 -0.70 -1.78
CA LEU A 307 8.63 0.43 -2.69
C LEU A 307 8.51 1.78 -1.95
N ALA A 308 7.51 1.94 -1.09
CA ALA A 308 7.22 3.17 -0.37
C ALA A 308 8.32 3.54 0.63
N THR A 309 8.90 2.56 1.34
CA THR A 309 10.01 2.81 2.29
C THR A 309 11.34 3.12 1.60
N ALA A 310 11.44 2.78 0.31
CA ALA A 310 12.57 3.19 -0.55
C ALA A 310 12.32 4.52 -1.28
N GLY A 311 11.23 5.24 -0.97
CA GLY A 311 10.90 6.52 -1.61
C GLY A 311 10.45 6.38 -3.08
N LEU A 312 10.07 5.18 -3.51
CA LEU A 312 9.60 4.92 -4.88
C LEU A 312 8.11 5.22 -4.98
N ARG A 313 7.73 6.26 -5.72
CA ARG A 313 6.33 6.65 -5.89
C ARG A 313 5.61 5.70 -6.84
N MET A 314 4.31 5.54 -6.65
CA MET A 314 3.48 4.76 -7.58
C MET A 314 3.11 5.56 -8.83
N ALA A 315 2.97 6.88 -8.71
CA ALA A 315 2.67 7.79 -9.81
C ALA A 315 3.40 9.13 -9.62
N PRO A 316 3.72 9.86 -10.71
CA PRO A 316 4.21 11.22 -10.62
C PRO A 316 3.22 12.09 -9.86
N ASN A 317 3.74 13.01 -9.05
CA ASN A 317 2.95 13.99 -8.27
C ASN A 317 2.01 13.38 -7.22
N LYS A 318 2.04 12.07 -6.97
CA LYS A 318 1.38 11.44 -5.83
C LYS A 318 2.44 11.06 -4.80
N ASN A 319 2.37 11.66 -3.62
CA ASN A 319 3.24 11.27 -2.52
C ASN A 319 2.83 9.88 -2.02
N ASN A 320 3.82 9.10 -1.60
CA ASN A 320 3.54 7.84 -0.92
C ASN A 320 2.92 8.17 0.44
N LYS A 321 1.68 7.71 0.67
CA LYS A 321 1.05 7.73 1.98
C LYS A 321 1.12 6.33 2.57
N ALA A 322 1.35 6.19 3.88
CA ALA A 322 1.30 4.89 4.53
C ALA A 322 -0.05 4.19 4.29
N ILE A 323 -1.15 4.95 4.36
CA ILE A 323 -2.51 4.45 4.14
C ILE A 323 -2.74 3.86 2.74
N SER A 324 -1.97 4.28 1.73
CA SER A 324 -2.11 3.72 0.37
C SER A 324 -1.76 2.23 0.29
N VAL A 325 -1.16 1.65 1.34
CA VAL A 325 -0.94 0.19 1.45
C VAL A 325 -2.25 -0.60 1.32
N HIS A 326 -3.39 -0.02 1.70
CA HIS A 326 -4.71 -0.64 1.59
C HIS A 326 -5.25 -0.65 0.16
N GLY A 327 -4.84 0.30 -0.68
CA GLY A 327 -5.34 0.47 -2.05
C GLY A 327 -4.57 -0.33 -3.10
N VAL A 328 -3.33 -0.74 -2.82
CA VAL A 328 -2.47 -1.39 -3.81
C VAL A 328 -2.71 -2.89 -3.88
N SER A 329 -3.13 -3.36 -5.06
CA SER A 329 -3.36 -4.79 -5.34
C SER A 329 -2.39 -5.34 -6.38
N ALA A 330 -2.17 -6.66 -6.37
CA ALA A 330 -1.36 -7.35 -7.38
C ALA A 330 -1.88 -7.12 -8.82
N THR A 331 -3.21 -7.02 -8.99
CA THR A 331 -3.84 -6.82 -10.30
C THR A 331 -3.48 -5.46 -10.91
N MET A 332 -3.30 -4.42 -10.09
CA MET A 332 -2.91 -3.09 -10.58
C MET A 332 -1.58 -3.16 -11.32
N PHE A 333 -0.62 -3.95 -10.83
CA PHE A 333 0.70 -4.10 -11.45
C PHE A 333 0.68 -4.87 -12.78
N ILE A 334 -0.39 -5.58 -13.15
CA ILE A 334 -0.48 -6.27 -14.45
C ILE A 334 -0.50 -5.26 -15.61
N GLU A 335 -1.22 -4.16 -15.43
CA GLU A 335 -1.30 -3.03 -16.37
C GLU A 335 -1.04 -1.72 -15.61
N PRO A 336 0.20 -1.50 -15.13
CA PRO A 336 0.44 -0.49 -14.09
C PRO A 336 0.04 0.91 -14.54
N GLN A 337 0.39 1.33 -15.77
CA GLN A 337 0.08 2.67 -16.24
C GLN A 337 -1.42 2.91 -16.45
N LYS A 338 -2.20 1.85 -16.76
CA LYS A 338 -3.65 1.94 -16.87
C LYS A 338 -4.31 2.05 -15.48
N ASN A 339 -3.70 1.43 -14.47
CA ASN A 339 -4.25 1.32 -13.12
C ASN A 339 -3.60 2.30 -12.14
N GLY A 340 -3.20 3.47 -12.61
CA GLY A 340 -2.71 4.54 -11.74
C GLY A 340 -1.29 4.37 -11.19
N LEU A 341 -0.55 3.33 -11.61
CA LEU A 341 0.83 3.07 -11.21
C LEU A 341 1.83 3.52 -12.30
N SER A 342 1.71 4.76 -12.77
CA SER A 342 2.44 5.25 -13.95
C SER A 342 3.96 5.41 -13.76
N CYS A 343 4.47 5.27 -12.54
CA CYS A 343 5.91 5.14 -12.24
C CYS A 343 6.46 3.73 -12.41
N MET A 344 5.60 2.74 -12.66
CA MET A 344 5.98 1.38 -13.01
C MET A 344 5.83 1.18 -14.53
N GLU A 345 6.76 0.43 -15.12
CA GLU A 345 6.75 0.12 -16.56
C GLU A 345 6.96 -1.35 -16.84
N LYS A 346 6.27 -1.86 -17.87
CA LYS A 346 6.51 -3.22 -18.36
C LYS A 346 7.88 -3.31 -18.99
N ILE A 347 8.62 -4.35 -18.63
CA ILE A 347 10.01 -4.52 -19.08
C ILE A 347 10.03 -5.01 -20.52
N THR A 348 10.90 -4.39 -21.33
CA THR A 348 11.26 -4.91 -22.65
C THR A 348 12.53 -5.74 -22.51
N VAL A 349 12.48 -7.02 -22.90
CA VAL A 349 13.68 -7.87 -22.94
C VAL A 349 14.49 -7.52 -24.19
N THR A 350 15.81 -7.42 -24.03
CA THR A 350 16.75 -7.17 -25.13
C THR A 350 17.78 -8.30 -25.16
N PRO A 351 18.62 -8.41 -26.21
CA PRO A 351 19.66 -9.42 -26.25
C PRO A 351 20.66 -9.38 -25.07
N LYS A 352 20.79 -8.21 -24.42
CA LYS A 352 21.73 -7.97 -23.30
C LYS A 352 21.05 -7.74 -21.96
N GLU A 353 19.78 -7.39 -21.97
CA GLU A 353 19.03 -7.02 -20.78
C GLU A 353 17.84 -7.94 -20.58
N GLN A 354 17.81 -8.57 -19.42
CA GLN A 354 16.79 -9.52 -19.00
C GLN A 354 16.22 -9.08 -17.64
N LEU A 355 15.89 -10.07 -16.80
CA LEU A 355 15.47 -9.86 -15.42
C LEU A 355 16.57 -9.17 -14.62
N ARG A 356 16.19 -8.23 -13.76
CA ARG A 356 17.08 -7.55 -12.81
C ARG A 356 16.53 -7.66 -11.39
N ALA A 357 17.43 -7.56 -10.43
CA ALA A 357 17.05 -7.34 -9.04
C ALA A 357 16.27 -6.02 -8.92
N GLY A 358 15.16 -6.03 -8.19
CA GLY A 358 14.20 -4.94 -8.06
C GLY A 358 13.02 -4.99 -9.02
N ASP A 359 13.04 -5.89 -10.01
CA ASP A 359 11.87 -6.14 -10.86
C ASP A 359 10.71 -6.69 -10.02
N VAL A 360 9.49 -6.30 -10.36
CA VAL A 360 8.26 -6.74 -9.70
C VAL A 360 7.51 -7.66 -10.64
N VAL A 361 7.19 -8.87 -10.17
CA VAL A 361 6.42 -9.86 -10.95
C VAL A 361 5.02 -9.92 -10.37
N ALA A 362 4.01 -9.68 -11.21
CA ALA A 362 2.62 -9.69 -10.79
C ALA A 362 1.80 -10.66 -11.64
N VAL A 363 0.98 -11.46 -10.96
CA VAL A 363 -0.08 -12.29 -11.54
C VAL A 363 -1.39 -11.99 -10.81
N ARG A 364 -2.53 -12.40 -11.37
CA ARG A 364 -3.81 -12.21 -10.66
C ARG A 364 -3.81 -12.94 -9.30
N GLY A 365 -3.78 -12.14 -8.23
CA GLY A 365 -3.83 -12.60 -6.83
C GLY A 365 -2.46 -12.80 -6.17
N HIS A 366 -1.34 -12.58 -6.85
CA HIS A 366 -0.01 -12.67 -6.22
C HIS A 366 1.01 -11.73 -6.85
N ILE A 367 1.92 -11.20 -6.04
CA ILE A 367 2.97 -10.29 -6.47
C ILE A 367 4.25 -10.50 -5.64
N LEU A 368 5.41 -10.32 -6.26
CA LEU A 368 6.71 -10.47 -5.61
C LEU A 368 7.75 -9.53 -6.21
N ILE A 369 8.86 -9.34 -5.50
CA ILE A 369 10.05 -8.61 -5.96
C ILE A 369 11.16 -9.61 -6.26
N ILE A 370 11.90 -9.42 -7.34
CA ILE A 370 13.16 -10.13 -7.59
C ILE A 370 14.23 -9.55 -6.67
N ASP A 371 14.67 -10.30 -5.66
CA ASP A 371 15.62 -9.84 -4.65
C ASP A 371 17.06 -9.83 -5.17
N SER A 372 17.46 -10.89 -5.86
CA SER A 372 18.79 -11.02 -6.47
C SER A 372 18.72 -11.89 -7.71
N VAL A 373 19.59 -11.63 -8.68
CA VAL A 373 19.73 -12.41 -9.92
C VAL A 373 21.15 -12.96 -10.01
N GLY A 374 21.28 -14.22 -10.43
CA GLY A 374 22.55 -14.82 -10.80
C GLY A 374 23.05 -14.33 -12.16
N SER A 375 24.18 -14.86 -12.61
CA SER A 375 24.79 -14.45 -13.89
C SER A 375 23.96 -14.89 -15.11
N ASP A 376 23.21 -15.98 -14.98
CA ASP A 376 22.30 -16.50 -16.00
C ASP A 376 20.93 -16.81 -15.36
N PRO A 377 20.11 -15.77 -15.08
CA PRO A 377 18.90 -15.92 -14.26
C PRO A 377 17.88 -16.92 -14.82
N PHE A 378 17.96 -17.24 -16.10
CA PHE A 378 17.05 -18.15 -16.77
C PHE A 378 17.71 -19.43 -17.31
N GLY A 379 19.01 -19.65 -17.06
CA GLY A 379 19.73 -20.82 -17.56
C GLY A 379 19.80 -20.87 -19.09
N LEU A 380 19.97 -19.72 -19.75
CA LEU A 380 19.98 -19.59 -21.21
C LEU A 380 21.33 -19.93 -21.85
N ASP A 381 22.41 -20.03 -21.09
CA ASP A 381 23.74 -20.37 -21.60
C ASP A 381 23.81 -21.78 -22.18
N ASP A 382 22.98 -22.70 -21.68
CA ASP A 382 22.84 -24.07 -22.19
C ASP A 382 21.98 -24.17 -23.46
N ILE A 383 21.19 -23.15 -23.75
CA ILE A 383 20.42 -23.08 -25.00
C ILE A 383 21.39 -22.73 -26.13
N LYS A 384 21.27 -23.34 -27.32
CA LYS A 384 22.21 -23.12 -28.44
C LYS A 384 21.58 -22.57 -29.71
N SER A 385 20.26 -22.41 -29.73
CA SER A 385 19.53 -21.95 -30.91
C SER A 385 18.19 -21.33 -30.52
N LEU A 386 17.62 -20.54 -31.43
CA LEU A 386 16.27 -20.01 -31.29
C LEU A 386 15.22 -21.12 -31.13
N SER A 387 15.36 -22.24 -31.86
CA SER A 387 14.45 -23.39 -31.77
C SER A 387 14.52 -24.09 -30.41
N ALA A 388 15.64 -23.98 -29.71
CA ALA A 388 15.80 -24.56 -28.38
C ALA A 388 15.22 -23.68 -27.26
N CYS A 389 14.75 -22.46 -27.54
CA CYS A 389 14.09 -21.61 -26.54
C CYS A 389 12.81 -22.22 -25.95
N SER A 390 12.18 -23.19 -26.61
CA SER A 390 11.06 -23.96 -26.07
C SER A 390 11.45 -24.91 -24.92
N LYS A 391 12.76 -25.13 -24.71
CA LYS A 391 13.30 -25.99 -23.65
C LYS A 391 13.63 -25.25 -22.35
N VAL A 392 13.41 -23.93 -22.30
CA VAL A 392 13.60 -23.13 -21.09
C VAL A 392 12.76 -23.74 -19.96
N SER A 393 13.37 -23.91 -18.79
CA SER A 393 12.74 -24.54 -17.64
C SER A 393 13.00 -23.73 -16.38
N TYR A 394 11.96 -23.55 -15.56
CA TYR A 394 12.07 -22.88 -14.27
C TYR A 394 13.05 -23.58 -13.31
N LYS A 395 13.36 -24.87 -13.55
CA LYS A 395 14.35 -25.63 -12.76
C LYS A 395 15.76 -25.08 -12.89
N ASN A 396 16.04 -24.36 -13.97
CA ASN A 396 17.34 -23.74 -14.24
C ASN A 396 17.37 -22.26 -13.84
N PHE A 397 16.33 -21.76 -13.17
CA PHE A 397 16.29 -20.36 -12.77
C PHE A 397 17.24 -20.10 -11.60
N ASP A 398 18.08 -19.09 -11.78
CA ASP A 398 19.09 -18.66 -10.81
C ASP A 398 18.79 -17.24 -10.35
N PHE A 399 17.74 -17.10 -9.54
CA PHE A 399 17.39 -15.86 -8.87
C PHE A 399 16.60 -16.14 -7.59
N VAL A 400 16.57 -15.15 -6.70
CA VAL A 400 15.82 -15.17 -5.45
C VAL A 400 14.64 -14.23 -5.56
N VAL A 401 13.48 -14.67 -5.10
CA VAL A 401 12.30 -13.82 -4.94
C VAL A 401 12.14 -13.41 -3.48
N SER A 402 11.69 -12.18 -3.26
CA SER A 402 11.21 -11.73 -1.97
C SER A 402 9.71 -11.46 -2.03
N GLN A 403 8.98 -11.98 -1.05
CA GLN A 403 7.51 -11.98 -1.06
C GLN A 403 6.93 -12.09 0.34
N SER A 404 5.62 -11.94 0.44
CA SER A 404 4.83 -12.55 1.50
C SER A 404 3.74 -13.42 0.88
N SER A 405 3.70 -14.71 1.23
CA SER A 405 2.81 -15.67 0.57
C SER A 405 2.41 -16.83 1.49
N PRO A 406 1.44 -17.68 1.08
CA PRO A 406 1.07 -18.91 1.78
C PRO A 406 2.20 -19.95 1.90
N SER A 407 3.32 -19.79 1.19
CA SER A 407 4.44 -20.73 1.20
C SER A 407 4.92 -21.05 2.62
N LYS A 408 5.35 -22.29 2.86
CA LYS A 408 5.88 -22.77 4.15
C LYS A 408 4.93 -22.52 5.33
N GLU A 409 3.63 -22.73 5.12
CA GLU A 409 2.54 -22.50 6.10
C GLU A 409 2.24 -21.01 6.42
N GLY A 410 2.69 -20.09 5.56
CA GLY A 410 2.34 -18.66 5.68
C GLY A 410 3.19 -17.91 6.69
N ILE A 411 4.51 -17.99 6.55
CA ILE A 411 5.50 -17.47 7.52
C ILE A 411 5.64 -15.93 7.57
N GLY A 412 4.90 -15.20 6.71
CA GLY A 412 5.06 -13.76 6.57
C GLY A 412 6.03 -13.40 5.45
N ILE A 413 6.93 -12.45 5.70
CA ILE A 413 7.88 -11.93 4.70
C ILE A 413 9.05 -12.91 4.55
N ASN A 414 9.41 -13.28 3.34
CA ASN A 414 10.49 -14.25 3.13
C ASN A 414 11.25 -14.05 1.82
N ARG A 415 12.39 -14.74 1.74
CA ARG A 415 13.21 -14.89 0.53
C ARG A 415 13.23 -16.37 0.13
N PHE A 416 13.08 -16.65 -1.17
CA PHE A 416 12.97 -18.01 -1.69
C PHE A 416 13.73 -18.14 -3.00
N GLU A 417 14.51 -19.22 -3.19
CA GLU A 417 15.05 -19.57 -4.50
C GLU A 417 13.93 -19.83 -5.50
N ALA A 418 13.98 -19.18 -6.66
CA ALA A 418 12.88 -19.21 -7.62
C ALA A 418 12.57 -20.63 -8.11
N LYS A 419 13.59 -21.42 -8.46
CA LYS A 419 13.41 -22.80 -8.94
C LYS A 419 12.64 -23.70 -7.97
N ASP A 420 12.74 -23.42 -6.66
CA ASP A 420 12.11 -24.19 -5.60
C ASP A 420 10.75 -23.62 -5.18
N TYR A 421 10.55 -22.31 -5.32
CA TYR A 421 9.27 -21.66 -5.05
C TYR A 421 8.24 -21.91 -6.16
N LEU A 422 8.66 -21.88 -7.42
CA LEU A 422 7.73 -21.90 -8.55
C LEU A 422 6.87 -23.17 -8.67
N PRO A 423 7.29 -24.38 -8.24
CA PRO A 423 6.40 -25.53 -8.11
C PRO A 423 5.13 -25.26 -7.28
N ASP A 424 5.21 -24.40 -6.26
CA ASP A 424 4.09 -24.08 -5.35
C ASP A 424 3.16 -22.97 -5.89
N SER A 425 3.51 -22.38 -7.04
CA SER A 425 2.79 -21.23 -7.62
C SER A 425 2.73 -21.31 -9.14
N GLU A 426 1.79 -22.14 -9.63
CA GLU A 426 1.60 -22.41 -11.07
C GLU A 426 1.52 -21.14 -11.93
N LYS A 427 0.71 -20.14 -11.55
CA LYS A 427 0.58 -18.90 -12.33
C LYS A 427 1.92 -18.15 -12.44
N MET A 428 2.69 -18.13 -11.36
CA MET A 428 3.98 -17.44 -11.32
C MET A 428 5.04 -18.21 -12.12
N ARG A 429 5.05 -19.55 -12.01
CA ARG A 429 5.85 -20.46 -12.81
C ARG A 429 5.62 -20.24 -14.29
N ASP A 430 4.37 -20.23 -14.72
CA ASP A 430 4.00 -20.12 -16.13
C ASP A 430 4.36 -18.72 -16.67
N ALA A 431 4.10 -17.66 -15.89
CA ALA A 431 4.47 -16.29 -16.25
C ALA A 431 5.98 -16.11 -16.42
N LEU A 432 6.79 -16.58 -15.46
CA LEU A 432 8.25 -16.45 -15.51
C LEU A 432 8.88 -17.37 -16.56
N THR A 433 8.36 -18.59 -16.76
CA THR A 433 8.80 -19.48 -17.85
C THR A 433 8.53 -18.86 -19.22
N LYS A 434 7.35 -18.25 -19.40
CA LYS A 434 7.01 -17.54 -20.63
C LYS A 434 7.89 -16.32 -20.84
N TYR A 435 8.16 -15.53 -19.80
CA TYR A 435 9.09 -14.39 -19.88
C TYR A 435 10.51 -14.84 -20.23
N ALA A 436 11.02 -15.91 -19.60
CA ALA A 436 12.32 -16.49 -19.89
C ALA A 436 12.41 -17.00 -21.33
N THR A 437 11.32 -17.55 -21.88
CA THR A 437 11.23 -17.91 -23.31
C THR A 437 11.38 -16.69 -24.19
N TYR A 438 10.75 -15.56 -23.86
CA TYR A 438 10.93 -14.30 -24.60
C TYR A 438 12.36 -13.75 -24.47
N ALA A 439 12.98 -13.83 -23.29
CA ALA A 439 14.38 -13.45 -23.09
C ALA A 439 15.32 -14.29 -23.97
N CYS A 440 15.09 -15.61 -24.04
CA CYS A 440 15.81 -16.50 -24.96
C CYS A 440 15.62 -16.10 -26.43
N GLN A 441 14.38 -15.82 -26.85
CA GLN A 441 14.08 -15.39 -28.21
C GLN A 441 14.72 -14.05 -28.55
N ALA A 442 14.81 -13.11 -27.60
CA ALA A 442 15.50 -11.84 -27.78
C ALA A 442 17.01 -12.06 -27.95
N ARG A 443 17.63 -12.93 -27.13
CA ARG A 443 19.05 -13.31 -27.21
C ARG A 443 19.42 -13.91 -28.58
N TYR A 444 18.69 -14.92 -29.05
CA TYR A 444 19.01 -15.62 -30.30
C TYR A 444 18.43 -14.95 -31.55
N GLY A 445 17.32 -14.25 -31.42
CA GLY A 445 16.67 -13.53 -32.52
C GLY A 445 17.21 -12.11 -32.74
N VAL A 446 18.10 -11.63 -31.87
CA VAL A 446 18.74 -10.31 -31.92
C VAL A 446 17.72 -9.17 -32.07
N LYS A 447 16.62 -9.27 -31.32
CA LYS A 447 15.54 -8.27 -31.35
C LYS A 447 15.04 -7.97 -29.95
N ASN A 448 14.58 -6.74 -29.76
CA ASN A 448 13.89 -6.36 -28.54
C ASN A 448 12.47 -6.91 -28.57
N ILE A 449 12.00 -7.44 -27.44
CA ILE A 449 10.66 -8.01 -27.31
C ILE A 449 10.06 -7.44 -26.04
N THR A 450 8.88 -6.81 -26.14
CA THR A 450 8.06 -6.52 -24.96
C THR A 450 7.17 -7.73 -24.70
N PRO A 451 7.40 -8.52 -23.64
CA PRO A 451 6.68 -9.76 -23.41
C PRO A 451 5.18 -9.55 -23.22
N SER A 452 4.37 -10.36 -23.90
CA SER A 452 2.93 -10.44 -23.64
C SER A 452 2.65 -11.67 -22.78
N LEU A 453 2.45 -11.45 -21.48
CA LEU A 453 2.25 -12.53 -20.50
C LEU A 453 0.77 -12.79 -20.17
N GLY A 454 -0.17 -12.12 -20.84
CA GLY A 454 -1.60 -12.28 -20.60
C GLY A 454 -2.02 -11.67 -19.27
N THR A 455 -2.38 -12.50 -18.29
CA THR A 455 -2.83 -12.08 -16.95
C THR A 455 -1.68 -11.89 -15.96
N ALA A 456 -0.48 -11.66 -16.48
CA ALA A 456 0.74 -11.49 -15.73
C ALA A 456 1.56 -10.33 -16.31
N SER A 457 2.50 -9.82 -15.54
CA SER A 457 3.47 -8.83 -15.99
C SER A 457 4.76 -8.94 -15.18
N ILE A 458 5.85 -8.46 -15.78
CA ILE A 458 7.05 -8.09 -15.06
C ILE A 458 7.26 -6.61 -15.31
N VAL A 459 7.33 -5.85 -14.23
CA VAL A 459 7.39 -4.39 -14.26
C VAL A 459 8.58 -3.89 -13.45
N ARG A 460 9.08 -2.73 -13.83
CA ARG A 460 10.20 -2.06 -13.18
C ARG A 460 9.80 -0.63 -12.83
N HIS A 461 10.27 -0.13 -11.70
CA HIS A 461 10.11 1.28 -11.36
C HIS A 461 11.03 2.15 -12.24
N LYS A 462 10.53 3.29 -12.73
CA LYS A 462 11.25 4.15 -13.69
C LYS A 462 12.45 4.89 -13.10
N LEU A 463 12.46 5.11 -11.78
CA LEU A 463 13.52 5.82 -11.04
C LEU A 463 13.80 7.24 -11.56
N THR A 464 12.85 7.85 -12.26
CA THR A 464 12.93 9.26 -12.66
C THR A 464 12.63 10.17 -11.46
N SER A 465 13.11 11.41 -11.49
CA SER A 465 12.96 12.36 -10.37
C SER A 465 11.50 12.55 -9.91
N GLU A 466 10.55 12.57 -10.84
CA GLU A 466 9.13 12.72 -10.56
C GLU A 466 8.51 11.47 -9.89
N CYS A 467 9.15 10.31 -10.10
CA CYS A 467 8.80 9.02 -9.50
C CYS A 467 9.57 8.74 -8.21
N MET A 468 10.45 9.64 -7.78
CA MET A 468 11.08 9.60 -6.48
C MET A 468 10.35 10.55 -5.53
N GLY A 469 10.32 10.22 -4.24
CA GLY A 469 9.73 11.08 -3.23
C GLY A 469 10.15 10.69 -1.82
N THR A 470 9.46 11.26 -0.85
CA THR A 470 9.65 10.96 0.57
C THR A 470 9.38 9.49 0.83
N ARG A 471 10.26 8.86 1.61
CA ARG A 471 10.01 7.51 2.09
C ARG A 471 8.87 7.49 3.09
N VAL A 472 8.10 6.41 3.07
CA VAL A 472 7.23 6.07 4.19
C VAL A 472 8.07 5.36 5.25
N ALA A 473 8.18 5.97 6.42
CA ALA A 473 8.90 5.39 7.54
C ALA A 473 8.21 4.12 8.04
N LEU A 474 9.01 3.13 8.45
CA LEU A 474 8.51 1.97 9.15
C LEU A 474 8.60 2.21 10.67
N GLU A 475 7.59 1.76 11.40
CA GLU A 475 7.63 1.77 12.86
C GLU A 475 8.83 0.92 13.34
N GLN A 476 9.63 1.44 14.28
CA GLN A 476 10.84 0.77 14.82
C GLN A 476 11.94 0.46 13.80
N GLU A 477 12.01 1.21 12.70
CA GLU A 477 13.04 1.02 11.68
C GLU A 477 14.46 1.39 12.14
N SER A 478 14.58 2.22 13.18
CA SER A 478 15.87 2.64 13.77
C SER A 478 16.69 1.46 14.31
N CYS A 479 16.01 0.36 14.71
CA CYS A 479 16.65 -0.89 15.11
C CYS A 479 17.53 -1.48 14.01
N VAL A 480 17.16 -1.31 12.73
CA VAL A 480 17.81 -1.96 11.58
C VAL A 480 18.49 -1.00 10.61
N ALA A 481 18.44 0.31 10.88
CA ALA A 481 19.15 1.32 10.08
C ALA A 481 20.67 1.06 10.00
N GLY A 482 21.22 0.29 10.95
CA GLY A 482 22.63 -0.08 11.02
C GLY A 482 23.07 -1.26 10.13
N CYS A 483 22.15 -2.05 9.56
CA CYS A 483 22.48 -3.31 8.90
C CYS A 483 23.48 -3.13 7.75
N SER A 484 24.57 -3.90 7.74
CA SER A 484 25.61 -3.81 6.72
C SER A 484 25.11 -4.25 5.35
N GLN A 485 24.19 -5.21 5.31
CA GLN A 485 23.57 -5.75 4.10
C GLN A 485 22.74 -4.71 3.33
N LEU A 486 22.46 -3.56 3.96
CA LEU A 486 21.72 -2.44 3.37
C LEU A 486 22.64 -1.31 2.88
N LYS A 487 23.93 -1.35 3.22
CA LYS A 487 24.92 -0.31 2.92
C LYS A 487 25.76 -0.67 1.69
N LYS A 488 26.43 0.33 1.12
CA LYS A 488 27.46 0.17 0.07
C LYS A 488 28.64 -0.67 0.52
#